data_AF-J2GCZ4-F1
#
_entry.id   AF-J2GCZ4-F1
#
_cell.length_a   1.000
_cell.length_b   1.000
_cell.length_c   1.000
_cell.angle_alpha   90.00
_cell.angle_beta   90.00
_cell.angle_gamma   90.00
#
_symmetry.space_group_name_H-M   'P 1'
#
loop_
_entity.id
_entity.type
_entity.pdbx_description
1 polymer ?
#
loop_
_entity_poly.entity_id
_entity_poly.type
_entity_poly.pdbx_seq_one_letter_code
_entity_poly.pdbx_strand_id
1 'polypeptide(L)'
;MAEEDVALWKLGAEPSAGQAKTAVVRIADNPALKADLEGVGLYARPGGKGYLVVSSQGNNSYALFRREGDHAYVGSFAAVADGAAGIDGISETDGLEVTSASLGAGLEGGAFVAQDGRNVSPPENQNFKLVPWSAIAKALKLD
;
A
#
# COMPACT_ATOMS: atom_id res chain seq x y z
N MET A 1 4.28 1.94 11.51
CA MET A 1 3.45 3.11 11.88
C MET A 1 3.80 4.22 10.90
N ALA A 2 2.82 4.77 10.20
CA ALA A 2 3.02 5.99 9.42
C ALA A 2 2.82 7.20 10.34
N GLU A 3 3.75 8.15 10.28
CA GLU A 3 3.59 9.50 10.84
C GLU A 3 3.42 10.41 9.63
N GLU A 4 2.19 10.89 9.41
CA GLU A 4 1.63 11.42 8.15
C GLU A 4 2.59 12.33 7.37
N ASP A 5 3.15 13.33 8.04
CA ASP A 5 4.03 14.34 7.43
C ASP A 5 5.54 14.03 7.49
N VAL A 6 5.93 12.91 8.11
CA VAL A 6 7.31 12.68 8.52
C VAL A 6 7.91 11.42 7.91
N ALA A 7 7.42 10.25 8.29
CA ALA A 7 8.11 8.99 8.03
C ALA A 7 7.26 7.75 8.25
N LEU A 8 7.66 6.67 7.59
CA LEU A 8 7.28 5.32 7.98
C LEU A 8 8.25 4.82 9.06
N TRP A 9 7.72 4.42 10.20
CA TRP A 9 8.49 3.96 11.35
C TRP A 9 8.35 2.46 11.59
N LYS A 10 9.49 1.83 11.91
CA LYS A 10 9.62 0.51 12.51
C LYS A 10 9.84 0.64 14.01
N LEU A 11 9.11 -0.13 14.78
CA LEU A 11 9.16 -0.20 16.24
C LEU A 11 8.85 -1.63 16.68
N GLY A 12 9.21 -1.97 17.92
CA GLY A 12 8.84 -3.27 18.49
C GLY A 12 7.32 -3.36 18.70
N ALA A 13 6.73 -4.50 18.36
CA ALA A 13 5.29 -4.74 18.48
C ALA A 13 4.89 -5.38 19.82
N GLU A 14 5.84 -5.99 20.53
CA GLU A 14 5.59 -6.60 21.85
C GLU A 14 5.30 -5.53 22.90
N PRO A 15 4.44 -5.82 23.90
CA PRO A 15 4.12 -4.85 24.96
C PRO A 15 5.33 -4.47 25.81
N SER A 16 6.35 -5.33 25.87
CA SER A 16 7.62 -5.05 26.56
C SER A 16 8.61 -4.27 25.70
N ALA A 17 8.28 -3.98 24.43
CA ALA A 17 9.13 -3.16 23.59
C ALA A 17 9.13 -1.72 24.11
N GLY A 18 10.33 -1.12 24.19
CA GLY A 18 10.46 0.30 24.51
C GLY A 18 9.93 1.20 23.39
N GLN A 19 10.06 2.50 23.57
CA GLN A 19 9.53 3.51 22.63
C GLN A 19 10.48 3.83 21.45
N ALA A 20 11.59 3.11 21.33
CA ALA A 20 12.55 3.36 20.26
C ALA A 20 11.94 3.04 18.89
N LYS A 21 12.00 4.00 17.97
CA LYS A 21 11.58 3.85 16.57
C LYS A 21 12.75 4.09 15.63
N THR A 22 12.82 3.30 14.56
CA THR A 22 13.78 3.45 13.46
C THR A 22 13.00 3.83 12.21
N ALA A 23 13.46 4.86 11.49
CA ALA A 23 12.83 5.22 10.23
C ALA A 23 13.08 4.12 9.20
N VAL A 24 12.01 3.61 8.59
CA VAL A 24 12.11 2.83 7.35
C VAL A 24 12.41 3.77 6.19
N VAL A 25 11.67 4.88 6.14
CA VAL A 25 11.86 5.95 5.17
C VAL A 25 11.31 7.24 5.76
N ARG A 26 11.96 8.38 5.49
CA ARG A 26 11.37 9.71 5.68
C ARG A 26 10.86 10.22 4.35
N ILE A 27 9.75 10.94 4.36
CA ILE A 27 9.17 11.51 3.13
C ILE A 27 10.20 12.39 2.41
N ALA A 28 10.95 13.21 3.16
CA ALA A 28 11.99 14.07 2.62
C ALA A 28 13.14 13.32 1.92
N ASP A 29 13.34 12.03 2.22
CA ASP A 29 14.45 11.23 1.70
C ASP A 29 14.03 10.41 0.45
N ASN A 30 12.73 10.35 0.12
CA ASN A 30 12.24 9.60 -1.04
C ASN A 30 11.25 10.45 -1.87
N PRO A 31 11.66 10.96 -3.05
CA PRO A 31 10.82 11.84 -3.87
C PRO A 31 9.58 11.15 -4.46
N ALA A 32 9.48 9.82 -4.37
CA ALA A 32 8.27 9.09 -4.76
C ALA A 32 7.15 9.19 -3.71
N LEU A 33 7.46 9.64 -2.49
CA LEU A 33 6.49 9.80 -1.41
C LEU A 33 6.01 11.24 -1.33
N LYS A 34 4.74 11.39 -0.95
CA LYS A 34 4.11 12.68 -0.71
C LYS A 34 3.18 12.54 0.48
N ALA A 35 3.39 13.38 1.49
CA ALA A 35 2.51 13.46 2.64
C ALA A 35 1.05 13.70 2.18
N ASP A 36 0.08 13.02 2.76
CA ASP A 36 0.21 12.21 3.99
C ASP A 36 0.59 10.74 3.73
N LEU A 37 1.43 10.17 4.60
CA LEU A 37 1.58 8.71 4.69
C LEU A 37 0.47 8.15 5.59
N GLU A 38 -0.42 7.37 4.99
CA GLU A 38 -1.65 6.90 5.62
C GLU A 38 -1.60 5.39 5.91
N GLY A 39 -2.62 4.64 5.48
CA GLY A 39 -2.75 3.20 5.71
C GLY A 39 -1.51 2.39 5.34
N VAL A 40 -1.19 1.39 6.17
CA VAL A 40 -0.06 0.48 5.99
C VAL A 40 -0.55 -0.97 6.05
N GLY A 41 -0.32 -1.73 4.98
CA GLY A 41 -0.67 -3.16 4.88
C GLY A 41 0.58 -4.05 4.79
N LEU A 42 0.44 -5.33 5.14
CA LEU A 42 1.53 -6.32 5.09
C LEU A 42 1.19 -7.49 4.15
N TYR A 43 1.82 -7.52 2.98
CA TYR A 43 1.76 -8.67 2.07
C TYR A 43 2.78 -9.73 2.52
N ALA A 44 2.36 -10.65 3.37
CA ALA A 44 3.24 -11.64 3.97
C ALA A 44 3.48 -12.87 3.08
N ARG A 45 4.73 -13.22 2.78
CA ARG A 45 5.12 -14.47 2.11
C ARG A 45 5.89 -15.42 3.04
N PRO A 46 6.02 -16.71 2.66
CA PRO A 46 6.87 -17.66 3.37
C PRO A 46 8.32 -17.16 3.55
N GLY A 47 8.99 -17.65 4.60
CA GLY A 47 10.39 -17.31 4.87
C GLY A 47 10.63 -15.86 5.30
N GLY A 48 9.61 -15.19 5.86
CA GLY A 48 9.71 -13.79 6.30
C GLY A 48 9.79 -12.78 5.15
N LYS A 49 9.58 -13.23 3.91
CA LYS A 49 9.53 -12.39 2.71
C LYS A 49 8.20 -11.66 2.60
N GLY A 50 8.13 -10.70 1.69
CA GLY A 50 6.90 -9.99 1.37
C GLY A 50 7.13 -8.50 1.19
N TYR A 51 6.05 -7.74 1.36
CA TYR A 51 6.06 -6.29 1.16
C TYR A 51 5.26 -5.56 2.23
N LEU A 52 5.74 -4.39 2.65
CA LEU A 52 4.92 -3.35 3.26
C LEU A 52 4.32 -2.52 2.11
N VAL A 53 3.01 -2.27 2.16
CA VAL A 53 2.31 -1.40 1.21
C VAL A 53 1.82 -0.18 1.98
N VAL A 54 2.13 1.02 1.50
CA VAL A 54 1.86 2.28 2.22
C VAL A 54 1.10 3.23 1.31
N SER A 55 0.00 3.80 1.79
CA SER A 55 -0.69 4.90 1.11
C SER A 55 0.18 6.16 1.18
N SER A 56 0.52 6.72 0.03
CA SER A 56 1.13 8.04 -0.14
C SER A 56 0.03 8.95 -0.67
N GLN A 57 -0.81 9.43 0.24
CA GLN A 57 -2.10 10.04 -0.06
C GLN A 57 -1.94 11.29 -0.94
N GLY A 58 -0.98 12.16 -0.62
CA GLY A 58 -0.83 13.44 -1.34
C GLY A 58 -0.40 13.33 -2.80
N ASN A 59 -0.07 12.14 -3.30
CA ASN A 59 0.12 11.89 -4.72
C ASN A 59 -0.70 10.70 -5.26
N ASN A 60 -1.72 10.24 -4.51
CA ASN A 60 -2.62 9.16 -4.89
C ASN A 60 -1.90 7.87 -5.33
N SER A 61 -0.82 7.52 -4.62
CA SER A 61 -0.02 6.34 -4.95
C SER A 61 0.21 5.44 -3.74
N TYR A 62 0.69 4.22 -4.02
CA TYR A 62 0.99 3.22 -3.02
C TYR A 62 2.44 2.78 -3.15
N ALA A 63 3.23 3.01 -2.11
CA ALA A 63 4.64 2.67 -2.06
C ALA A 63 4.84 1.26 -1.50
N LEU A 64 5.71 0.47 -2.16
CA LEU A 64 6.14 -0.84 -1.69
C LEU A 64 7.54 -0.78 -1.09
N PHE A 65 7.68 -1.41 0.07
CA PHE A 65 8.97 -1.67 0.72
C PHE A 65 9.09 -3.17 0.97
N ARG A 66 10.31 -3.72 0.95
CA ARG A 66 10.54 -5.12 1.33
C ARG A 66 10.10 -5.37 2.78
N ARG A 67 9.52 -6.53 3.06
CA ARG A 67 9.23 -6.94 4.45
C ARG A 67 10.51 -7.27 5.21
N GLU A 68 11.48 -7.86 4.53
CA GLU A 68 12.75 -8.29 5.12
C GLU A 68 13.79 -7.16 5.19
N GLY A 69 14.87 -7.44 5.94
CA GLY A 69 16.05 -6.58 6.03
C GLY A 69 15.71 -5.18 6.55
N ASP A 70 16.31 -4.17 5.91
CA ASP A 70 16.11 -2.76 6.23
C ASP A 70 14.93 -2.13 5.48
N HIS A 71 14.01 -2.97 4.96
CA HIS A 71 12.80 -2.54 4.29
C HIS A 71 13.06 -1.65 3.06
N ALA A 72 13.98 -2.09 2.19
CA ALA A 72 14.32 -1.35 0.98
C ALA A 72 13.08 -1.02 0.12
N TYR A 73 13.01 0.22 -0.39
CA TYR A 73 11.98 0.64 -1.33
C TYR A 73 12.05 -0.17 -2.62
N VAL A 74 10.90 -0.61 -3.11
CA VAL A 74 10.77 -1.46 -4.31
C VAL A 74 10.26 -0.65 -5.50
N GLY A 75 9.30 0.25 -5.26
CA GLY A 75 8.60 1.02 -6.27
C GLY A 75 7.25 1.49 -5.77
N SER A 76 6.54 2.27 -6.58
CA SER A 76 5.18 2.72 -6.29
C SER A 76 4.26 2.43 -7.47
N PHE A 77 2.98 2.24 -7.18
CA PHE A 77 1.94 2.08 -8.19
C PHE A 77 0.73 2.99 -7.86
N ALA A 78 -0.14 3.19 -8.83
CA ALA A 78 -1.44 3.83 -8.64
C ALA A 78 -2.52 2.94 -9.26
N ALA A 79 -3.70 2.91 -8.66
CA ALA A 79 -4.88 2.26 -9.23
C ALA A 79 -5.60 3.27 -10.13
N VAL A 80 -5.47 3.08 -11.43
CA VAL A 80 -6.07 3.96 -12.45
C VAL A 80 -7.44 3.43 -12.89
N ALA A 81 -8.24 4.28 -13.52
CA ALA A 81 -9.57 3.91 -13.99
C ALA A 81 -9.54 2.74 -15.01
N ASP A 82 -10.48 1.82 -14.84
CA ASP A 82 -10.85 0.80 -15.82
C ASP A 82 -12.19 1.19 -16.46
N GLY A 83 -12.10 1.94 -17.56
CA GLY A 83 -13.28 2.39 -18.29
C GLY A 83 -14.10 1.25 -18.92
N ALA A 84 -13.51 0.07 -19.15
CA ALA A 84 -14.25 -1.08 -19.67
C ALA A 84 -15.11 -1.74 -18.58
N ALA A 85 -14.62 -1.74 -17.34
CA ALA A 85 -15.36 -2.21 -16.17
C ALA A 85 -16.29 -1.15 -15.57
N GLY A 86 -16.17 0.12 -15.99
CA GLY A 86 -16.90 1.24 -15.40
C GLY A 86 -16.43 1.55 -13.97
N ILE A 87 -15.16 1.29 -13.66
CA ILE A 87 -14.55 1.51 -12.34
C ILE A 87 -13.55 2.65 -12.48
N ASP A 88 -13.65 3.66 -11.62
CA ASP A 88 -12.70 4.76 -11.56
C ASP A 88 -11.38 4.38 -10.85
N GLY A 89 -10.42 5.30 -10.93
CA GLY A 89 -9.18 5.18 -10.17
C GLY A 89 -9.42 5.44 -8.68
N ILE A 90 -8.37 5.27 -7.89
CA ILE A 90 -8.40 5.55 -6.45
C ILE A 90 -7.64 6.85 -6.19
N SER A 91 -8.20 7.72 -5.36
CA SER A 91 -7.54 8.94 -4.89
C SER A 91 -7.87 9.24 -3.42
N GLU A 92 -7.01 10.02 -2.76
CA GLU A 92 -7.16 10.42 -1.36
C GLU A 92 -7.36 9.21 -0.41
N THR A 93 -6.61 8.11 -0.65
CA THR A 93 -6.72 6.91 0.19
C THR A 93 -6.25 7.17 1.61
N ASP A 94 -7.15 7.00 2.58
CA ASP A 94 -6.83 6.84 4.00
C ASP A 94 -6.38 5.38 4.27
N GLY A 95 -7.34 4.45 4.33
CA GLY A 95 -7.12 3.06 4.71
C GLY A 95 -6.87 2.11 3.53
N LEU A 96 -5.98 1.13 3.75
CA LEU A 96 -5.75 0.02 2.82
C LEU A 96 -5.50 -1.30 3.58
N GLU A 97 -5.67 -2.41 2.87
CA GLU A 97 -5.28 -3.74 3.32
C GLU A 97 -4.77 -4.58 2.14
N VAL A 98 -3.91 -5.56 2.42
CA VAL A 98 -3.38 -6.46 1.40
C VAL A 98 -3.21 -7.88 1.96
N THR A 99 -3.52 -8.88 1.14
CA THR A 99 -3.32 -10.29 1.49
C THR A 99 -2.61 -11.04 0.39
N SER A 100 -1.77 -12.00 0.78
CA SER A 100 -1.15 -13.00 -0.10
C SER A 100 -1.90 -14.33 -0.16
N ALA A 101 -2.94 -14.47 0.66
CA ALA A 101 -3.80 -15.65 0.63
C ALA A 101 -4.68 -15.62 -0.62
N SER A 102 -4.81 -16.77 -1.27
CA SER A 102 -5.75 -16.92 -2.39
C SER A 102 -7.18 -16.61 -1.95
N LEU A 103 -7.87 -15.77 -2.73
CA LEU A 103 -9.30 -15.46 -2.55
C LEU A 103 -10.17 -16.12 -3.62
N GLY A 104 -9.62 -17.06 -4.39
CA GLY A 104 -10.30 -17.77 -5.48
C GLY A 104 -9.86 -17.32 -6.87
N ALA A 105 -10.67 -17.66 -7.87
CA ALA A 105 -10.33 -17.46 -9.28
C ALA A 105 -10.05 -15.97 -9.60
N GLY A 106 -8.89 -15.69 -10.20
CA GLY A 106 -8.41 -14.35 -10.52
C GLY A 106 -7.74 -13.61 -9.37
N LEU A 107 -7.78 -14.15 -8.15
CA LEU A 107 -7.17 -13.61 -6.92
C LEU A 107 -6.32 -14.67 -6.22
N GLU A 108 -5.70 -15.57 -7.00
CA GLU A 108 -4.91 -16.69 -6.47
C GLU A 108 -3.66 -16.22 -5.71
N GLY A 109 -3.10 -15.08 -6.12
CA GLY A 109 -2.04 -14.38 -5.41
C GLY A 109 -2.53 -13.43 -4.32
N GLY A 110 -3.82 -13.48 -3.97
CA GLY A 110 -4.47 -12.53 -3.10
C GLY A 110 -4.78 -11.19 -3.75
N ALA A 111 -4.99 -10.18 -2.91
CA ALA A 111 -5.54 -8.91 -3.35
C ALA A 111 -5.07 -7.74 -2.51
N PHE A 112 -5.15 -6.56 -3.12
CA PHE A 112 -5.03 -5.26 -2.49
C PHE A 112 -6.41 -4.59 -2.45
N VAL A 113 -6.76 -3.99 -1.32
CA VAL A 113 -7.96 -3.17 -1.17
C VAL A 113 -7.54 -1.81 -0.64
N ALA A 114 -8.07 -0.74 -1.23
CA ALA A 114 -7.88 0.61 -0.73
C ALA A 114 -9.19 1.39 -0.80
N GLN A 115 -9.38 2.27 0.19
CA GLN A 115 -10.45 3.27 0.16
C GLN A 115 -10.18 4.28 -0.95
N ASP A 116 -11.26 4.71 -1.60
CA ASP A 116 -11.26 5.85 -2.51
C ASP A 116 -12.03 7.02 -1.92
N GLY A 117 -11.29 8.09 -1.65
CA GLY A 117 -11.83 9.35 -1.14
C GLY A 117 -12.68 10.09 -2.17
N ARG A 118 -12.50 9.84 -3.48
CA ARG A 118 -13.25 10.48 -4.56
C ARG A 118 -13.75 9.49 -5.62
N ASN A 119 -14.86 8.85 -5.31
CA ASN A 119 -15.59 7.97 -6.22
C ASN A 119 -16.39 8.80 -7.25
N VAL A 120 -15.87 8.92 -8.48
CA VAL A 120 -16.27 9.96 -9.46
C VAL A 120 -16.89 9.43 -10.76
N SER A 121 -16.92 8.12 -11.00
CA SER A 121 -17.49 7.56 -12.23
C SER A 121 -18.44 6.37 -11.99
N PRO A 122 -19.74 6.63 -11.72
CA PRO A 122 -20.38 7.94 -11.56
C PRO A 122 -20.03 8.63 -10.23
N PRO A 123 -20.27 9.95 -10.08
CA PRO A 123 -20.07 10.62 -8.81
C PRO A 123 -20.97 10.06 -7.71
N GLU A 124 -20.34 9.49 -6.68
CA GLU A 124 -20.99 8.80 -5.58
C GLU A 124 -20.24 9.06 -4.27
N ASN A 125 -20.75 8.50 -3.17
CA ASN A 125 -20.01 8.49 -1.90
C ASN A 125 -18.74 7.62 -2.02
N GLN A 126 -17.81 7.84 -1.10
CA GLN A 126 -16.60 7.04 -0.94
C GLN A 126 -16.90 5.55 -0.88
N ASN A 127 -16.00 4.74 -1.43
CA ASN A 127 -16.08 3.29 -1.41
C ASN A 127 -14.66 2.67 -1.33
N PHE A 128 -14.55 1.38 -1.66
CA PHE A 128 -13.29 0.66 -1.71
C PHE A 128 -13.15 -0.03 -3.06
N LYS A 129 -11.91 -0.10 -3.56
CA LYS A 129 -11.57 -0.82 -4.80
C LYS A 129 -10.72 -2.04 -4.47
N LEU A 130 -10.98 -3.14 -5.18
CA LEU A 130 -10.26 -4.40 -5.07
C LEU A 130 -9.37 -4.60 -6.31
N VAL A 131 -8.06 -4.77 -6.10
CA VAL A 131 -7.09 -4.99 -7.17
C VAL A 131 -6.42 -6.35 -6.98
N PRO A 132 -6.43 -7.23 -8.01
CA PRO A 132 -5.66 -8.48 -7.96
C PRO A 132 -4.18 -8.21 -7.73
N TRP A 133 -3.56 -8.89 -6.76
CA TRP A 133 -2.14 -8.68 -6.48
C TRP A 133 -1.25 -8.99 -7.69
N SER A 134 -1.68 -9.94 -8.54
CA SER A 134 -0.98 -10.29 -9.78
C SER A 134 -0.78 -9.10 -10.73
N ALA A 135 -1.73 -8.15 -10.78
CA ALA A 135 -1.61 -6.94 -11.59
C ALA A 135 -0.52 -6.00 -11.04
N ILE A 136 -0.49 -5.82 -9.71
CA ILE A 136 0.53 -5.02 -9.02
C ILE A 136 1.92 -5.66 -9.20
N ALA A 137 2.00 -6.98 -8.97
CA ALA A 137 3.24 -7.73 -9.13
C ALA A 137 3.79 -7.63 -10.56
N LYS A 138 2.92 -7.73 -11.57
CA LYS A 138 3.31 -7.54 -12.97
C LYS A 138 3.80 -6.13 -13.26
N ALA A 139 3.10 -5.10 -12.76
CA ALA A 139 3.45 -3.70 -12.98
C ALA A 139 4.84 -3.36 -12.40
N LEU A 140 5.13 -3.89 -11.21
CA LEU A 140 6.39 -3.66 -10.50
C LEU A 140 7.47 -4.73 -10.78
N LYS A 141 7.18 -5.70 -11.66
CA LYS A 141 8.08 -6.82 -12.00
C LYS A 141 8.57 -7.57 -10.77
N LEU A 142 7.65 -7.87 -9.86
CA LEU A 142 7.93 -8.60 -8.62
C LEU A 142 8.08 -10.10 -8.90
N ASP A 143 9.02 -10.73 -8.21
CA ASP A 143 9.25 -12.18 -8.22
C ASP A 143 8.21 -12.97 -7.41
#